data_AF-A0A7K3J0I6-F1
#
_entry.id   AF-A0A7K3J0I6-F1
#
_cell.length_a   1.000
_cell.length_b   1.000
_cell.length_c   1.000
_cell.angle_alpha   90.00
_cell.angle_beta   90.00
_cell.angle_gamma   90.00
#
_symmetry.space_group_name_H-M   'P 1'
#
loop_
_entity.id
_entity.type
_entity.pdbx_description
1 polymer ?
#
loop_
_entity_poly.entity_id
_entity_poly.type
_entity_poly.pdbx_seq_one_letter_code
_entity_poly.pdbx_strand_id
1 'polypeptide(L)'
;ELLKVIFGSRLAGIHSDFFEHNPVKRFKGQVLYAHIIRKSYPAFGKILTDKGYAPCDLLTLHGKASIAFNYARKKLMNKRLHADPYAVTAAWERNRHFWETIPIPGEFFNQSTSNDPALVRNRNLMFKIISLSAAISMLQDS
;
A
#
# COMPACT_ATOMS: atom_id res chain seq x y z
N GLU A 1 30.01 -6.00 1.75
CA GLU A 1 30.38 -5.67 3.15
C GLU A 1 29.33 -4.86 3.91
N LEU A 2 29.21 -3.54 3.77
CA LEU A 2 28.30 -2.71 4.60
C LEU A 2 26.83 -3.17 4.58
N LEU A 3 26.27 -3.45 3.39
CA LEU A 3 24.87 -3.89 3.26
C LEU A 3 24.60 -5.25 3.93
N LYS A 4 25.55 -6.19 3.84
CA LYS A 4 25.46 -7.49 4.54
C LYS A 4 25.48 -7.30 6.05
N VAL A 5 26.29 -6.37 6.56
CA VAL A 5 26.35 -6.03 7.99
C VAL A 5 25.06 -5.35 8.45
N ILE A 6 24.51 -4.41 7.65
CA ILE A 6 23.23 -3.75 7.97
C ILE A 6 22.10 -4.78 8.02
N PHE A 7 21.96 -5.63 6.98
CA PHE A 7 20.90 -6.64 6.90
C PHE A 7 21.06 -7.80 7.90
N GLY A 8 22.30 -8.15 8.28
CA GLY A 8 22.58 -9.19 9.27
C GLY A 8 22.56 -8.71 10.73
N SER A 9 22.57 -7.39 10.97
CA SER A 9 22.55 -6.82 12.32
C SER A 9 21.13 -6.67 12.87
N ARG A 10 21.00 -6.55 14.20
CA ARG A 10 19.72 -6.21 14.86
C ARG A 10 19.10 -4.91 14.35
N LEU A 11 19.83 -4.05 13.62
CA LEU A 11 19.27 -2.86 12.95
C LEU A 11 18.28 -3.22 11.84
N ALA A 12 18.46 -4.36 11.15
CA ALA A 12 17.49 -4.85 10.17
C ALA A 12 16.20 -5.34 10.81
N GLY A 13 16.28 -5.90 12.02
CA GLY A 13 15.11 -6.30 12.83
C GLY A 13 14.42 -5.13 13.55
N ILE A 14 15.17 -4.11 13.98
CA ILE A 14 14.59 -2.85 14.51
C ILE A 14 13.71 -2.16 13.46
N HIS A 15 14.00 -2.38 12.17
CA HIS A 15 13.21 -1.89 11.06
C HIS A 15 11.77 -2.43 11.08
N SER A 16 11.49 -3.65 11.55
CA SER A 16 10.10 -4.17 11.60
C SER A 16 9.25 -3.49 12.67
N ASP A 17 9.84 -3.20 13.83
CA ASP A 17 9.13 -2.60 14.98
C ASP A 17 8.70 -1.14 14.70
N PHE A 18 9.40 -0.43 13.82
CA PHE A 18 9.04 0.91 13.36
C PHE A 18 8.02 0.92 12.21
N PHE A 19 7.78 -0.23 11.58
CA PHE A 19 6.80 -0.40 10.51
C PHE A 19 5.44 -0.90 11.04
N GLU A 20 5.34 -1.12 12.36
CA GLU A 20 4.08 -1.39 13.07
C GLU A 20 3.02 -0.29 12.85
N HIS A 21 1.74 -0.66 13.06
CA HIS A 21 0.58 0.24 13.01
C HIS A 21 0.62 1.37 14.06
N ASN A 22 1.54 1.34 15.03
CA ASN A 22 1.64 2.35 16.07
C ASN A 22 2.24 3.68 15.53
N PRO A 23 1.47 4.79 15.52
CA PRO A 23 1.90 6.05 14.92
C PRO A 23 3.09 6.70 15.64
N VAL A 24 3.22 6.50 16.95
CA VAL A 24 4.32 7.07 17.75
C VAL A 24 5.63 6.39 17.44
N LYS A 25 5.63 5.04 17.37
CA LYS A 25 6.82 4.27 16.96
C LYS A 25 7.21 4.63 15.53
N ARG A 26 6.25 4.70 14.61
CA ARG A 26 6.46 5.11 13.22
C ARG A 26 7.10 6.49 13.10
N PHE A 27 6.68 7.46 13.91
CA PHE A 27 7.29 8.79 13.94
C PHE A 27 8.73 8.75 14.46
N LYS A 28 9.01 8.01 15.55
CA LYS A 28 10.38 7.84 16.08
C LYS A 28 11.32 7.25 15.03
N GLY A 29 10.87 6.24 14.29
CA GLY A 29 11.62 5.66 13.18
C GLY A 29 11.96 6.71 12.11
N GLN A 30 10.97 7.50 11.68
CA GLN A 30 11.19 8.57 10.70
C GLN A 30 12.22 9.61 11.16
N VAL A 31 12.19 10.01 12.44
CA VAL A 31 13.18 10.95 13.02
C VAL A 31 14.58 10.34 13.06
N LEU A 32 14.69 9.03 13.35
CA LEU A 32 15.96 8.31 13.33
C LEU A 32 16.57 8.30 11.92
N TYR A 33 15.79 7.96 10.89
CA TYR A 33 16.28 7.99 9.50
C TYR A 33 16.69 9.40 9.07
N ALA A 34 15.94 10.42 9.47
CA ALA A 34 16.32 11.80 9.20
C ALA A 34 17.68 12.16 9.83
N HIS A 35 17.98 11.67 11.03
CA HIS A 35 19.31 11.85 11.65
C HIS A 35 20.41 11.11 10.90
N ILE A 36 20.15 9.87 10.46
CA ILE A 36 21.10 9.06 9.68
C ILE A 36 21.40 9.77 8.36
N ILE A 37 20.37 10.14 7.59
CA ILE A 37 20.50 10.84 6.31
C ILE A 37 21.27 12.14 6.47
N ARG A 38 20.97 12.93 7.51
CA ARG A 38 21.70 14.19 7.79
C ARG A 38 23.20 13.95 8.00
N LYS A 39 23.59 12.82 8.60
CA LYS A 39 25.00 12.50 8.86
C LYS A 39 25.70 11.82 7.68
N SER A 40 24.99 11.00 6.91
CA SER A 40 25.57 10.24 5.81
C SER A 40 25.59 11.01 4.49
N TYR A 41 24.46 11.63 4.12
CA TYR A 41 24.32 12.35 2.86
C TYR A 41 23.24 13.45 2.97
N PRO A 42 23.61 14.65 3.45
CA PRO A 42 22.65 15.72 3.79
C PRO A 42 21.75 16.17 2.65
N ALA A 43 22.19 16.05 1.39
CA ALA A 43 21.40 16.45 0.23
C ALA A 43 20.07 15.67 0.13
N PHE A 44 20.07 14.38 0.50
CA PHE A 44 18.84 13.58 0.52
C PHE A 44 17.85 14.03 1.60
N GLY A 45 18.34 14.64 2.68
CA GLY A 45 17.48 15.16 3.74
C GLY A 45 16.61 16.35 3.31
N LYS A 46 16.94 16.99 2.18
CA LYS A 46 16.23 18.15 1.63
C LYS A 46 15.23 17.79 0.53
N ILE A 47 15.22 16.53 0.08
CA ILE A 47 14.32 16.08 -0.99
C ILE A 47 12.91 15.92 -0.43
N LEU A 48 11.92 16.48 -1.14
CA LEU A 48 10.52 16.36 -0.78
C LEU A 48 10.04 14.92 -1.03
N THR A 49 9.40 14.32 -0.03
CA THR A 49 8.80 12.98 -0.16
C THR A 49 7.34 13.06 -0.61
N ASP A 50 6.76 11.94 -1.05
CA ASP A 50 5.32 11.83 -1.40
C ASP A 50 4.37 12.18 -0.24
N LYS A 51 4.89 12.26 0.99
CA LYS A 51 4.14 12.69 2.17
C LYS A 51 3.95 14.21 2.22
N GLY A 52 4.72 14.96 1.43
CA GLY A 52 4.71 16.42 1.37
C GLY A 52 5.63 17.09 2.40
N TYR A 53 6.66 16.40 2.89
CA TYR A 53 7.72 16.97 3.72
C TYR A 53 9.07 16.33 3.42
N ALA A 54 10.16 17.03 3.71
CA ALA A 54 11.53 16.52 3.57
C ALA A 54 12.02 15.87 4.88
N PRO A 55 12.93 14.88 4.85
CA PRO A 55 13.41 14.24 6.09
C PRO A 55 13.98 15.22 7.11
N CYS A 56 14.67 16.29 6.69
CA CYS A 56 15.20 17.30 7.60
C CYS A 56 14.12 18.10 8.34
N ASP A 57 12.91 18.20 7.80
CA ASP A 57 11.79 18.88 8.47
C ASP A 57 11.36 18.17 9.75
N LEU A 58 11.59 16.85 9.84
CA LEU A 58 11.36 16.07 11.06
C LEU A 58 12.32 16.42 12.19
N LEU A 59 13.40 17.15 11.91
CA LEU A 59 14.43 17.48 12.89
C LEU A 59 14.22 18.87 13.51
N THR A 60 13.53 19.76 12.79
CA THR A 60 13.29 21.14 13.22
C THR A 60 11.90 21.28 13.85
N LEU A 61 11.76 22.21 14.80
CA LEU A 61 10.47 22.50 15.43
C LEU A 61 9.46 23.05 14.41
N HIS A 62 9.91 23.97 13.55
CA HIS A 62 9.09 24.54 12.47
C HIS A 62 8.65 23.47 11.45
N GLY A 63 9.56 22.58 11.04
CA GLY A 63 9.23 21.49 10.12
C GLY A 63 8.22 20.50 10.72
N LYS A 64 8.37 20.13 11.99
CA LYS A 64 7.38 19.32 12.72
C LYS A 64 6.00 20.00 12.78
N ALA A 65 5.96 21.32 13.03
CA ALA A 65 4.71 22.08 13.04
C ALA A 65 4.04 22.10 11.66
N SER A 66 4.81 22.31 10.58
CA SER A 66 4.33 22.25 9.20
C SER A 66 3.76 20.86 8.85
N ILE A 67 4.45 19.78 9.25
CA ILE A 67 3.99 18.40 9.06
C ILE A 67 2.67 18.17 9.80
N ALA A 68 2.58 18.60 11.06
CA ALA A 68 1.37 18.46 11.86
C ALA A 68 0.20 19.25 11.27
N PHE A 69 0.45 20.49 10.81
CA PHE A 69 -0.55 21.32 10.13
C PHE A 69 -1.04 20.67 8.83
N ASN A 70 -0.13 20.18 7.99
CA ASN A 70 -0.48 19.49 6.74
C ASN A 70 -1.26 18.20 6.99
N TYR A 71 -0.91 17.45 8.05
CA TYR A 71 -1.66 16.27 8.46
C TYR A 71 -3.07 16.63 8.95
N ALA A 72 -3.20 17.64 9.81
CA ALA A 72 -4.49 18.12 10.30
C ALA A 72 -5.36 18.64 9.15
N ARG A 73 -4.78 19.43 8.24
CA ARG A 73 -5.44 19.91 7.01
C ARG A 73 -5.93 18.75 6.15
N LYS A 74 -5.08 17.73 5.88
CA LYS A 74 -5.51 16.52 5.15
C LYS A 74 -6.63 15.79 5.86
N LYS A 75 -6.58 15.66 7.19
CA LYS A 75 -7.63 15.01 7.99
C LYS A 75 -8.96 15.78 7.94
N LEU A 76 -8.91 17.11 7.94
CA LEU A 76 -10.09 17.99 7.83
C LEU A 76 -10.66 18.02 6.40
N MET A 77 -9.79 17.99 5.40
CA MET A 77 -10.18 17.95 3.98
C MET A 77 -10.59 16.56 3.49
N ASN A 78 -10.34 15.49 4.27
CA ASN A 78 -10.73 14.10 3.97
C ASN A 78 -12.25 13.84 4.11
N LYS A 79 -13.09 14.78 3.69
CA LYS A 79 -14.46 14.48 3.28
C LYS A 79 -14.46 14.33 1.76
N ARG A 80 -14.67 13.09 1.33
CA ARG A 80 -14.86 12.62 -0.07
C ARG A 80 -13.57 12.28 -0.81
N LEU A 81 -13.24 11.00 -0.81
CA LEU A 81 -13.18 10.17 -2.01
C LEU A 81 -12.98 8.74 -1.54
N HIS A 82 -13.84 7.84 -2.00
CA HIS A 82 -13.52 6.41 -2.04
C HIS A 82 -12.38 6.29 -3.07
N ALA A 83 -11.17 6.70 -2.68
CA ALA A 83 -10.05 6.79 -3.59
C ALA A 83 -9.64 5.35 -3.91
N ASP A 84 -9.83 4.97 -5.17
CA ASP A 84 -9.33 3.74 -5.75
C ASP A 84 -7.87 3.98 -6.14
N PRO A 85 -6.89 3.76 -5.22
CA PRO A 85 -5.55 4.33 -5.35
C PRO A 85 -4.76 3.74 -6.51
N TYR A 86 -5.18 2.56 -6.96
CA TYR A 86 -4.59 1.81 -8.05
C TYR A 86 -5.54 1.65 -9.24
N ALA A 87 -6.65 2.41 -9.26
CA ALA A 87 -7.68 2.34 -10.30
C ALA A 87 -8.23 0.91 -10.55
N VAL A 88 -8.19 0.02 -9.56
CA VAL A 88 -8.60 -1.39 -9.66
C VAL A 88 -10.10 -1.49 -9.87
N THR A 89 -10.87 -0.72 -9.12
CA THR A 89 -12.34 -0.67 -9.24
C THR A 89 -12.76 -0.05 -10.56
N ALA A 90 -12.10 1.03 -10.98
CA ALA A 90 -12.36 1.68 -12.27
C ALA A 90 -12.01 0.77 -13.46
N ALA A 91 -10.87 0.07 -13.40
CA ALA A 91 -10.45 -0.90 -14.41
C ALA A 91 -11.40 -2.11 -14.46
N TRP A 92 -11.87 -2.59 -13.30
CA TRP A 92 -12.87 -3.64 -13.22
C TRP A 92 -14.18 -3.22 -13.89
N GLU A 93 -14.75 -2.08 -13.51
CA GLU A 93 -16.02 -1.60 -14.05
C GLU A 93 -15.96 -1.40 -15.57
N ARG A 94 -14.85 -0.88 -16.10
CA ARG A 94 -14.65 -0.70 -17.54
C ARG A 94 -14.63 -2.02 -18.31
N ASN A 95 -14.04 -3.07 -17.75
CA ASN A 95 -13.84 -4.36 -18.42
C ASN A 95 -14.84 -5.43 -17.99
N ARG A 96 -15.80 -5.07 -17.12
CA ARG A 96 -16.71 -5.99 -16.45
C ARG A 96 -17.43 -6.93 -17.42
N HIS A 97 -17.92 -6.38 -18.53
CA HIS A 97 -18.64 -7.15 -19.55
C HIS A 97 -17.80 -8.28 -20.15
N PHE A 98 -16.49 -8.09 -20.29
CA PHE A 98 -15.60 -9.16 -20.73
C PHE A 98 -15.37 -10.19 -19.63
N TRP A 99 -15.06 -9.75 -18.42
CA TRP A 99 -14.77 -10.63 -17.29
C TRP A 99 -15.96 -11.53 -16.89
N GLU A 100 -17.19 -11.03 -17.01
CA GLU A 100 -18.42 -11.80 -16.72
C GLU A 100 -18.73 -12.87 -17.78
N THR A 101 -18.09 -12.82 -18.96
CA THR A 101 -18.27 -13.85 -20.00
C THR A 101 -17.35 -15.06 -19.84
N ILE A 102 -16.34 -14.97 -18.96
CA ILE A 102 -15.38 -16.05 -18.77
C ILE A 102 -16.07 -17.20 -18.01
N PRO A 103 -16.09 -18.43 -18.57
CA PRO A 103 -16.68 -19.56 -17.89
C PRO A 103 -15.84 -19.92 -16.65
N ILE A 104 -16.48 -20.00 -15.49
CA ILE A 104 -15.82 -20.41 -14.25
C ILE A 104 -15.84 -21.94 -14.19
N PRO A 105 -14.67 -22.63 -14.23
CA PRO A 105 -14.64 -24.09 -14.20
C PRO A 105 -15.19 -24.62 -12.88
N GLY A 106 -16.28 -25.40 -12.95
CA GLY A 106 -16.92 -25.99 -11.78
C GLY A 106 -16.08 -27.04 -11.05
N GLU A 107 -15.01 -27.53 -11.69
CA GLU A 107 -14.05 -28.48 -11.10
C GLU A 107 -13.20 -27.84 -10.00
N PHE A 108 -12.88 -26.55 -10.13
CA PHE A 108 -12.02 -25.82 -9.19
C PHE A 108 -12.81 -24.89 -8.27
N PHE A 109 -13.99 -24.44 -8.69
CA PHE A 109 -14.80 -23.49 -7.95
C PHE A 109 -16.23 -24.02 -7.77
N ASN A 110 -16.69 -24.06 -6.53
CA ASN A 110 -18.07 -24.44 -6.22
C ASN A 110 -19.04 -23.42 -6.84
N GLN A 111 -19.77 -23.81 -7.89
CA GLN A 111 -20.73 -22.93 -8.57
C GLN A 111 -22.03 -22.73 -7.78
N SER A 112 -22.32 -23.59 -6.79
CA SER A 112 -23.47 -23.51 -5.88
C SER A 112 -23.50 -22.24 -5.03
N THR A 113 -22.38 -21.53 -4.95
CA THR A 113 -22.20 -20.27 -4.22
C THR A 113 -22.48 -19.01 -5.05
N SER A 114 -22.71 -19.12 -6.37
CA SER A 114 -22.96 -17.97 -7.26
C SER A 114 -24.26 -17.20 -6.96
N ASN A 115 -25.25 -17.87 -6.36
CA ASN A 115 -26.50 -17.25 -5.90
C ASN A 115 -26.44 -16.75 -4.45
N ASP A 116 -25.30 -16.85 -3.77
CA ASP A 116 -25.14 -16.34 -2.40
C ASP A 116 -24.96 -14.81 -2.44
N PRO A 117 -25.90 -14.02 -1.86
CA PRO A 117 -25.79 -12.57 -1.81
C PRO A 117 -24.52 -12.07 -1.10
N ALA A 118 -23.85 -12.92 -0.31
CA ALA A 118 -22.58 -12.59 0.34
C ALA A 118 -21.40 -12.53 -0.66
N LEU A 119 -21.42 -13.32 -1.73
CA LEU A 119 -20.38 -13.36 -2.76
C LEU A 119 -20.50 -12.21 -3.76
N VAL A 120 -21.72 -11.84 -4.14
CA VAL A 120 -22.01 -10.64 -4.94
C VAL A 120 -21.58 -9.37 -4.18
N ARG A 121 -21.70 -9.38 -2.85
CA ARG A 121 -21.27 -8.27 -1.99
C ARG A 121 -19.75 -8.17 -1.88
N ASN A 122 -19.01 -9.26 -2.06
CA ASN A 122 -17.56 -9.29 -1.97
C ASN A 122 -16.91 -9.24 -3.36
N ARG A 123 -17.00 -8.08 -4.02
CA ARG A 123 -16.43 -7.82 -5.36
C ARG A 123 -14.96 -8.26 -5.48
N ASN A 124 -14.18 -8.17 -4.40
CA ASN A 124 -12.78 -8.60 -4.36
C ASN A 124 -12.61 -10.13 -4.48
N LEU A 125 -13.54 -10.92 -3.96
CA LEU A 125 -13.50 -12.38 -4.07
C LEU A 125 -13.85 -12.84 -5.48
N MET A 126 -14.87 -12.23 -6.08
CA MET A 126 -15.25 -12.50 -7.47
C MET A 126 -14.12 -12.18 -8.45
N PHE A 127 -13.45 -11.04 -8.27
CA PHE A 127 -12.27 -10.65 -9.05
C PHE A 127 -11.16 -11.73 -9.00
N LYS A 128 -10.88 -12.27 -7.81
CA LYS A 128 -9.86 -13.32 -7.63
C LYS A 128 -10.24 -14.62 -8.32
N ILE A 129 -11.50 -15.04 -8.20
CA ILE A 129 -12.00 -16.26 -8.84
C ILE A 129 -11.86 -16.14 -10.36
N ILE A 130 -12.36 -15.03 -10.95
CA ILE A 130 -12.32 -14.82 -12.40
C ILE A 130 -10.88 -14.70 -12.91
N SER A 131 -10.00 -14.02 -12.18
CA SER A 131 -8.57 -13.92 -12.56
C SER A 131 -7.89 -15.28 -12.57
N LEU A 132 -8.21 -16.15 -11.60
CA LEU A 132 -7.69 -17.53 -11.54
C LEU A 132 -8.28 -18.39 -12.65
N SER A 133 -9.59 -18.29 -12.93
CA SER A 133 -10.22 -19.00 -14.04
C SER A 133 -9.57 -18.64 -15.38
N ALA A 134 -9.33 -17.35 -15.63
CA ALA A 134 -8.64 -16.90 -16.84
C ALA A 134 -7.21 -17.47 -16.95
N ALA A 135 -6.44 -17.46 -15.85
CA ALA A 135 -5.10 -18.02 -15.82
C ALA A 135 -5.09 -19.54 -16.08
N ILE A 136 -6.06 -20.27 -15.53
CA ILE A 136 -6.22 -21.72 -15.76
C ILE A 136 -6.53 -21.99 -17.23
N SER A 137 -7.46 -21.24 -17.83
CA SER A 137 -7.79 -21.39 -19.26
C SER A 137 -6.57 -21.13 -20.16
N MET A 138 -5.80 -20.07 -19.88
CA MET A 138 -4.58 -19.77 -20.64
C MET A 138 -3.52 -20.88 -20.53
N LEU A 139 -3.42 -21.55 -19.38
CA LEU A 139 -2.49 -22.67 -19.17
C LEU A 139 -2.96 -23.97 -19.83
N GLN A 140 -4.26 -24.15 -20.04
CA GLN A 140 -4.83 -25.32 -20.72
C GLN A 140 -4.78 -25.20 -22.25
N ASP A 141 -4.74 -23.98 -22.78
CA ASP A 141 -4.62 -23.68 -24.21
C ASP A 141 -3.15 -23.64 -24.72
N SER A 142 -2.16 -23.85 -23.83
CA SER A 142 -0.72 -23.88 -24.12
C SER A 142 -0.17 -25.30 -24.22
#